data_AF-A0A1W1VKW6-F1
#
_entry.id   AF-A0A1W1VKW6-F1
#
_cell.length_a   1.000
_cell.length_b   1.000
_cell.length_c   1.000
_cell.angle_alpha   90.00
_cell.angle_beta   90.00
_cell.angle_gamma   90.00
#
_symmetry.space_group_name_H-M   'P 1'
#
loop_
_entity.id
_entity.type
_entity.pdbx_description
1 polymer ?
#
loop_
_entity_poly.entity_id
_entity_poly.type
_entity_poly.pdbx_seq_one_letter_code
_entity_poly.pdbx_strand_id
1 'polypeptide(L)'
;MTERTRPRLSLERLRNVRKRRALGWAALGYTVALLAATLVGADITLRSKTRWVKGVFVPVGRRSNTIWLPALPETLSRGVIGIVPLRPNRGHAVLGQAKVVGTLVQRSVQEERGVLPNGAVAWASTFVYNGTPAQLGVVYEDVTVATEVGEMPAWHIPPTGEVPDREDTLVIVVHGHGGQRSQALRMLPALRRTGVGSLFVTFRNAHGAPKTRTGFHTLGDEEAEDVVAALDWARAKGYGRALLYGFSMGGNVVLSALRSKHAPLPLPVVGVMLDCPALDWRDVIRWQGQRFGLPALMAQHTARFVQALVTYRSGQDFDAVDQLAAAPRLNVPVLLWHGTRDRTIPVTQADAFAAARPDLVEYHRVEGAKHIRCWNLDPEQYDFALEGFVSRILPAEQQGEQHA
;
A
#
# COMPACT_ATOMS: atom_id res chain seq x y z
N MET A 1 3.07 -67.50 33.78
CA MET A 1 2.40 -66.75 32.70
C MET A 1 1.13 -66.15 33.26
N THR A 2 1.14 -64.86 33.60
CA THR A 2 -0.01 -64.11 34.11
C THR A 2 -0.35 -63.06 33.06
N GLU A 3 -1.41 -63.33 32.30
CA GLU A 3 -1.88 -62.48 31.21
C GLU A 3 -2.58 -61.24 31.77
N ARG A 4 -1.93 -60.07 31.64
CA ARG A 4 -2.53 -58.77 31.98
C ARG A 4 -3.54 -58.39 30.89
N THR A 5 -4.82 -58.48 31.20
CA THR A 5 -5.92 -57.90 30.42
C THR A 5 -5.81 -56.37 30.41
N ARG A 6 -5.41 -55.80 29.26
CA ARG A 6 -5.49 -54.34 29.02
C ARG A 6 -6.96 -53.92 28.95
N PRO A 7 -7.39 -52.82 29.59
CA PRO A 7 -8.74 -52.32 29.43
C PRO A 7 -8.93 -51.83 27.98
N ARG A 8 -9.73 -52.55 27.20
CA ARG A 8 -10.23 -52.07 25.92
C ARG A 8 -11.14 -50.86 26.21
N LEU A 9 -10.67 -49.66 25.91
CA LEU A 9 -11.54 -48.48 25.76
C LEU A 9 -12.57 -48.83 24.69
N SER A 10 -13.81 -49.13 25.10
CA SER A 10 -14.86 -49.50 24.16
C SER A 10 -15.20 -48.26 23.30
N LEU A 11 -15.14 -48.45 21.98
CA LEU A 11 -15.63 -47.49 20.98
C LEU A 11 -17.11 -47.11 21.20
N GLU A 12 -17.84 -47.86 22.04
CA GLU A 12 -19.21 -47.55 22.45
C GLU A 12 -19.35 -46.26 23.26
N ARG A 13 -18.34 -45.85 24.05
CA ARG A 13 -18.40 -44.56 24.78
C ARG A 13 -18.41 -43.35 23.85
N LEU A 14 -17.77 -43.45 22.67
CA LEU A 14 -17.77 -42.39 21.66
C LEU A 14 -19.11 -42.30 20.91
N ARG A 15 -19.88 -43.40 20.86
CA ARG A 15 -21.18 -43.48 20.19
C ARG A 15 -22.32 -42.83 21.00
N ASN A 16 -22.09 -42.57 22.29
CA ASN A 16 -23.05 -41.98 23.24
C ASN A 16 -22.78 -40.52 23.60
N VAL A 17 -21.93 -39.80 22.86
CA VAL A 17 -21.99 -38.32 22.90
C VAL A 17 -23.33 -37.93 22.29
N ARG A 18 -24.32 -37.60 23.15
CA ARG A 18 -25.62 -37.06 22.71
C ARG A 18 -25.36 -36.04 21.62
N LYS A 19 -25.83 -36.28 20.39
CA LYS A 19 -25.55 -35.42 19.21
C LYS A 19 -25.71 -33.92 19.51
N ARG A 20 -26.67 -33.56 20.39
CA ARG A 20 -26.86 -32.20 20.94
C ARG A 20 -25.65 -31.61 21.69
N ARG A 21 -24.93 -32.40 22.49
CA ARG A 21 -23.70 -31.98 23.16
C ARG A 21 -22.55 -31.81 22.19
N ALA A 22 -22.41 -32.70 21.20
CA ALA A 22 -21.41 -32.53 20.13
C ALA A 22 -21.68 -31.28 19.28
N LEU A 23 -22.94 -31.01 18.93
CA LEU A 23 -23.37 -29.76 18.29
C LEU A 23 -23.10 -28.53 19.18
N GLY A 24 -23.36 -28.63 20.49
CA GLY A 24 -23.05 -27.56 21.44
C GLY A 24 -21.57 -27.25 21.55
N TRP A 25 -20.70 -28.27 21.63
CA TRP A 25 -19.25 -28.10 21.64
C TRP A 25 -18.71 -27.57 20.30
N ALA A 26 -19.28 -28.01 19.17
CA ALA A 26 -18.94 -27.47 17.86
C ALA A 26 -19.35 -25.99 17.73
N ALA A 27 -20.54 -25.61 18.19
CA ALA A 27 -21.00 -24.22 18.20
C ALA A 27 -20.15 -23.35 19.12
N LEU A 28 -19.76 -23.84 20.30
CA LEU A 28 -18.87 -23.14 21.22
C LEU A 28 -17.47 -22.98 20.62
N GLY A 29 -16.85 -24.05 20.12
CA GLY A 29 -15.54 -24.01 19.48
C GLY A 29 -15.52 -23.07 18.27
N TYR A 30 -16.61 -23.07 17.48
CA TYR A 30 -16.80 -22.14 16.37
C TYR A 30 -16.91 -20.69 16.83
N THR A 31 -17.68 -20.42 17.89
CA THR A 31 -17.82 -19.07 18.47
C THR A 31 -16.49 -18.53 19.00
N VAL A 32 -15.71 -19.39 19.68
CA VAL A 32 -14.37 -19.03 20.19
C VAL A 32 -13.41 -18.74 19.03
N ALA A 33 -13.40 -19.57 17.98
CA ALA A 33 -12.58 -19.33 16.79
C ALA A 33 -12.96 -18.03 16.08
N LEU A 34 -14.25 -17.72 15.98
CA LEU A 34 -14.76 -16.49 15.39
C LEU A 34 -14.33 -15.26 16.20
N LEU A 35 -14.47 -15.31 17.52
CA LEU A 35 -14.02 -14.23 18.42
C LEU A 35 -12.51 -14.02 18.31
N ALA A 36 -11.72 -15.09 18.31
CA ALA A 36 -10.26 -15.01 18.16
C ALA A 36 -9.86 -14.39 16.80
N ALA A 37 -10.45 -14.86 15.69
CA ALA A 37 -10.21 -14.31 14.36
C ALA A 37 -10.59 -12.82 14.28
N THR A 38 -11.68 -12.43 14.94
CA THR A 38 -12.14 -11.05 14.99
C THR A 38 -11.19 -10.15 15.79
N LEU A 39 -10.75 -10.58 16.96
CA LEU A 39 -9.77 -9.84 17.77
C LEU A 39 -8.45 -9.65 17.01
N VAL A 40 -7.97 -10.70 16.32
CA VAL A 40 -6.78 -10.63 15.46
C VAL A 40 -7.01 -9.68 14.28
N GLY A 41 -8.15 -9.77 13.61
CA GLY A 41 -8.52 -8.89 12.49
C GLY A 41 -8.57 -7.42 12.90
N ALA A 42 -9.17 -7.13 14.06
CA ALA A 42 -9.20 -5.78 14.62
C ALA A 42 -7.79 -5.28 14.99
N ASP A 43 -6.95 -6.12 15.60
CA ASP A 43 -5.57 -5.74 15.94
C ASP A 43 -4.71 -5.44 14.69
N ILE A 44 -4.86 -6.25 13.63
CA ILE A 44 -4.20 -5.99 12.33
C ILE A 44 -4.69 -4.68 11.71
N THR A 45 -6.00 -4.44 11.75
CA THR A 45 -6.62 -3.22 11.21
C THR A 45 -6.12 -1.98 11.95
N LEU A 46 -6.06 -2.06 13.28
CA LEU A 46 -5.66 -0.96 14.14
C LEU A 46 -4.15 -0.74 14.19
N ARG A 47 -3.31 -1.76 13.94
CA ARG A 47 -1.86 -1.65 14.20
C ARG A 47 -1.01 -2.16 13.05
N SER A 48 -0.16 -1.27 12.55
CA SER A 48 0.99 -1.67 11.75
C SER A 48 2.09 -2.28 12.63
N LYS A 49 2.36 -3.57 12.46
CA LYS A 49 3.48 -4.29 13.12
C LYS A 49 4.69 -4.49 12.21
N THR A 50 4.64 -4.00 10.98
CA THR A 50 5.69 -4.19 9.99
C THR A 50 6.96 -3.43 10.39
N ARG A 51 8.10 -4.13 10.47
CA ARG A 51 9.41 -3.54 10.81
C ARG A 51 10.39 -3.49 9.64
N TRP A 52 10.03 -4.13 8.53
CA TRP A 52 10.90 -4.28 7.36
C TRP A 52 10.07 -4.13 6.08
N VAL A 53 10.69 -3.64 5.01
CA VAL A 53 10.05 -3.63 3.69
C VAL A 53 9.74 -5.07 3.28
N LYS A 54 8.49 -5.32 2.86
CA LYS A 54 8.01 -6.65 2.50
C LYS A 54 8.91 -7.28 1.43
N GLY A 55 9.37 -8.49 1.67
CA GLY A 55 10.13 -9.29 0.69
C GLY A 55 10.56 -10.62 1.31
N VAL A 56 11.35 -11.38 0.57
CA VAL A 56 11.85 -12.70 0.99
C VAL A 56 13.37 -12.76 0.82
N PHE A 57 14.06 -13.42 1.74
CA PHE A 57 15.48 -13.68 1.58
C PHE A 57 15.68 -14.96 0.79
N VAL A 58 16.50 -14.89 -0.26
CA VAL A 58 16.75 -15.99 -1.19
C VAL A 58 18.23 -16.10 -1.53
N PRO A 59 18.75 -17.33 -1.69
CA PRO A 59 20.03 -17.54 -2.33
C PRO A 59 19.93 -17.16 -3.82
N VAL A 60 21.01 -16.60 -4.34
CA VAL A 60 21.10 -16.10 -5.71
C VAL A 60 22.01 -17.00 -6.52
N GLY A 61 21.46 -17.66 -7.54
CA GLY A 61 22.26 -18.25 -8.61
C GLY A 61 22.40 -17.23 -9.74
N ARG A 62 23.61 -16.89 -10.16
CA ARG A 62 23.83 -16.01 -11.33
C ARG A 62 24.56 -16.76 -12.43
N ARG A 63 24.05 -16.64 -13.65
CA ARG A 63 24.69 -17.11 -14.89
C ARG A 63 24.54 -16.00 -15.94
N SER A 64 25.63 -15.36 -16.32
CA SER A 64 25.63 -14.21 -17.24
C SER A 64 24.63 -13.12 -16.78
N ASN A 65 23.72 -12.70 -17.67
CA ASN A 65 22.69 -11.68 -17.39
C ASN A 65 21.39 -12.27 -16.78
N THR A 66 21.46 -13.48 -16.22
CA THR A 66 20.31 -14.20 -15.70
C THR A 66 20.50 -14.56 -14.24
N ILE A 67 19.47 -14.30 -13.45
CA ILE A 67 19.36 -14.67 -12.05
C ILE A 67 18.40 -15.84 -11.88
N TRP A 68 18.79 -16.81 -11.07
CA TRP A 68 18.08 -18.02 -10.70
C TRP A 68 17.75 -17.95 -9.22
N LEU A 69 16.46 -18.02 -8.91
CA LEU A 69 15.94 -17.91 -7.54
C LEU A 69 15.06 -19.13 -7.24
N PRO A 70 14.93 -19.54 -5.97
CA PRO A 70 13.91 -20.51 -5.58
C PRO A 70 12.50 -20.04 -5.99
N ALA A 71 11.65 -20.96 -6.42
CA ALA A 71 10.25 -20.67 -6.76
C ALA A 71 9.40 -20.40 -5.51
N LEU A 72 9.38 -19.15 -5.06
CA LEU A 72 8.62 -18.66 -3.91
C LEU A 72 7.53 -17.69 -4.38
N PRO A 73 6.48 -17.43 -3.57
CA PRO A 73 5.39 -16.53 -3.96
C PRO A 73 5.85 -15.15 -4.45
N GLU A 74 6.92 -14.61 -3.87
CA GLU A 74 7.48 -13.31 -4.22
C GLU A 74 8.29 -13.37 -5.53
N THR A 75 9.17 -14.37 -5.69
CA THR A 75 10.04 -14.55 -6.87
C THR A 75 9.26 -15.07 -8.09
N LEU A 76 8.08 -15.65 -7.88
CA LEU A 76 7.10 -16.02 -8.91
C LEU A 76 6.15 -14.88 -9.29
N SER A 77 6.28 -13.70 -8.67
CA SER A 77 5.40 -12.57 -8.99
C SER A 77 5.48 -12.22 -10.47
N ARG A 78 4.34 -11.90 -11.09
CA ARG A 78 4.35 -11.41 -12.47
C ARG A 78 5.01 -10.04 -12.52
N GLY A 79 5.62 -9.71 -13.65
CA GLY A 79 6.26 -8.42 -13.82
C GLY A 79 7.63 -8.31 -13.18
N VAL A 80 8.11 -7.08 -13.08
CA VAL A 80 9.42 -6.76 -12.53
C VAL A 80 9.45 -6.91 -11.01
N ILE A 81 10.58 -7.36 -10.46
CA ILE A 81 10.86 -7.35 -9.02
C ILE A 81 12.25 -6.78 -8.79
N GLY A 82 12.51 -6.24 -7.61
CA GLY A 82 13.85 -5.87 -7.20
C GLY A 82 14.52 -6.96 -6.39
N ILE A 83 15.84 -6.96 -6.44
CA ILE A 83 16.70 -7.79 -5.63
C ILE A 83 17.83 -6.95 -5.04
N VAL A 84 18.04 -7.07 -3.73
CA VAL A 84 19.03 -6.30 -2.98
C VAL A 84 19.89 -7.28 -2.19
N PRO A 85 21.19 -7.42 -2.50
CA PRO A 85 22.06 -8.33 -1.76
C PRO A 85 22.21 -7.91 -0.30
N LEU A 86 22.38 -8.91 0.57
CA LEU A 86 22.77 -8.69 1.96
C LEU A 86 24.26 -8.29 2.06
N ARG A 87 24.60 -7.58 3.14
CA ARG A 87 25.98 -7.25 3.47
C ARG A 87 26.85 -8.52 3.51
N PRO A 88 28.13 -8.46 3.08
CA PRO A 88 28.89 -7.25 2.72
C PRO A 88 28.63 -6.72 1.31
N ASN A 89 27.90 -7.47 0.48
CA ASN A 89 27.58 -7.07 -0.89
C ASN A 89 26.65 -5.84 -0.88
N ARG A 90 26.90 -4.90 -1.80
CA ARG A 90 26.10 -3.69 -1.97
C ARG A 90 25.65 -3.57 -3.42
N GLY A 91 24.41 -3.16 -3.61
CA GLY A 91 23.85 -2.93 -4.91
C GLY A 91 22.34 -3.13 -4.93
N HIS A 92 21.78 -3.10 -6.12
CA HIS A 92 20.43 -3.54 -6.40
C HIS A 92 20.35 -3.98 -7.86
N ALA A 93 19.42 -4.88 -8.16
CA ALA A 93 19.05 -5.16 -9.53
C ALA A 93 17.54 -5.21 -9.67
N VAL A 94 17.05 -4.78 -10.82
CA VAL A 94 15.67 -4.96 -11.26
C VAL A 94 15.64 -6.18 -12.18
N LEU A 95 14.81 -7.15 -11.83
CA LEU A 95 14.67 -8.40 -12.54
C LEU A 95 13.37 -8.40 -13.34
N GLY A 96 13.46 -8.77 -14.60
CA GLY A 96 12.32 -8.89 -15.52
C GLY A 96 11.40 -10.08 -15.20
N GLN A 97 10.60 -10.48 -16.18
CA GLN A 97 9.55 -11.51 -16.02
C GLN A 97 10.09 -12.85 -15.50
N ALA A 98 9.27 -13.53 -14.70
CA ALA A 98 9.56 -14.85 -14.18
C ALA A 98 9.37 -15.94 -15.24
N LYS A 99 10.40 -16.77 -15.45
CA LYS A 99 10.30 -18.04 -16.19
C LYS A 99 10.58 -19.21 -15.25
N VAL A 100 9.57 -20.05 -15.02
CA VAL A 100 9.70 -21.21 -14.13
C VAL A 100 10.49 -22.32 -14.83
N VAL A 101 11.48 -22.88 -14.16
CA VAL A 101 12.33 -23.98 -14.63
C VAL A 101 12.52 -24.96 -13.48
N GLY A 102 11.74 -26.04 -13.48
CA GLY A 102 11.71 -27.00 -12.37
C GLY A 102 11.28 -26.31 -11.06
N THR A 103 12.13 -26.37 -10.04
CA THR A 103 11.91 -25.73 -8.72
C THR A 103 12.49 -24.31 -8.62
N LEU A 104 13.09 -23.81 -9.70
CA LEU A 104 13.71 -22.49 -9.78
C LEU A 104 12.91 -21.56 -10.69
N VAL A 105 13.18 -20.27 -10.53
CA VAL A 105 12.69 -19.20 -11.39
C VAL A 105 13.89 -18.49 -11.98
N GLN A 106 13.91 -18.45 -13.30
CA GLN A 106 14.85 -17.67 -14.09
C GLN A 106 14.27 -16.27 -14.31
N ARG A 107 15.07 -15.23 -14.09
CA ARG A 107 14.75 -13.83 -14.43
C ARG A 107 15.96 -13.14 -15.06
N SER A 108 15.72 -12.35 -16.10
CA SER A 108 16.75 -11.50 -16.70
C SER A 108 17.00 -10.26 -15.83
N VAL A 109 18.25 -9.82 -15.74
CA VAL A 109 18.59 -8.53 -15.15
C VAL A 109 18.27 -7.44 -16.17
N GLN A 110 17.43 -6.48 -15.80
CA GLN A 110 17.06 -5.33 -16.61
C GLN A 110 17.91 -4.11 -16.24
N GLU A 111 18.04 -3.87 -14.93
CA GLU A 111 18.88 -2.81 -14.39
C GLU A 111 19.73 -3.38 -13.27
N GLU A 112 20.96 -2.90 -13.13
CA GLU A 112 21.85 -3.29 -12.04
C GLU A 112 22.72 -2.09 -11.63
N ARG A 113 22.75 -1.81 -10.33
CA ARG A 113 23.71 -0.88 -9.72
C ARG A 113 24.49 -1.61 -8.65
N GLY A 114 25.82 -1.57 -8.74
CA GLY A 114 26.67 -2.45 -7.95
C GLY A 114 26.75 -3.85 -8.55
N VAL A 115 27.11 -4.85 -7.74
CA VAL A 115 27.27 -6.23 -8.22
C VAL A 115 26.44 -7.16 -7.35
N LEU A 116 25.61 -7.98 -7.99
CA LEU A 116 24.94 -9.12 -7.36
C LEU A 116 25.71 -10.43 -7.66
N PRO A 117 26.60 -10.90 -6.76
CA PRO A 117 27.43 -12.06 -7.04
C PRO A 117 26.65 -13.37 -6.96
N ASN A 118 27.12 -14.36 -7.74
CA ASN A 118 26.64 -15.74 -7.61
C ASN A 118 26.91 -16.28 -6.20
N GLY A 119 25.92 -16.96 -5.61
CA GLY A 119 26.00 -17.49 -4.25
C GLY A 119 25.64 -16.48 -3.15
N ALA A 120 25.32 -15.23 -3.49
CA ALA A 120 24.85 -14.25 -2.51
C ALA A 120 23.51 -14.66 -1.90
N VAL A 121 23.22 -14.16 -0.69
CA VAL A 121 21.85 -14.08 -0.18
C VAL A 121 21.34 -12.67 -0.42
N ALA A 122 20.14 -12.55 -0.97
CA ALA A 122 19.53 -11.27 -1.30
C ALA A 122 18.08 -11.21 -0.84
N TRP A 123 17.63 -10.01 -0.52
CA TRP A 123 16.23 -9.67 -0.35
C TRP A 123 15.60 -9.49 -1.73
N ALA A 124 14.57 -10.26 -2.05
CA ALA A 124 13.78 -10.13 -3.27
C ALA A 124 12.39 -9.57 -2.93
N SER A 125 11.93 -8.60 -3.70
CA SER A 125 10.64 -7.96 -3.47
C SER A 125 10.07 -7.27 -4.69
N THR A 126 8.76 -7.33 -4.78
CA THR A 126 7.92 -6.53 -5.67
C THR A 126 7.81 -5.05 -5.29
N PHE A 127 8.28 -4.61 -4.13
CA PHE A 127 8.48 -3.17 -3.85
C PHE A 127 9.74 -2.60 -4.50
N VAL A 128 10.57 -3.47 -5.11
CA VAL A 128 11.76 -3.16 -5.91
C VAL A 128 12.93 -2.61 -5.09
N TYR A 129 12.67 -1.58 -4.28
CA TYR A 129 13.66 -0.89 -3.47
C TYR A 129 13.35 -1.07 -1.98
N ASN A 130 14.39 -1.07 -1.15
CA ASN A 130 14.27 -1.15 0.32
C ASN A 130 15.12 -0.10 1.07
N GLY A 131 15.80 0.78 0.33
CA GLY A 131 16.63 1.83 0.89
C GLY A 131 15.95 3.20 0.87
N THR A 132 16.78 4.22 0.66
CA THR A 132 16.39 5.64 0.52
C THR A 132 16.53 6.08 -0.94
N PRO A 133 16.14 7.33 -1.32
CA PRO A 133 16.34 7.83 -2.68
C PRO A 133 17.78 7.75 -3.19
N ALA A 134 18.79 7.73 -2.29
CA ALA A 134 20.19 7.52 -2.66
C ALA A 134 20.44 6.17 -3.35
N GLN A 135 19.60 5.15 -3.14
CA GLN A 135 19.67 3.87 -3.86
C GLN A 135 19.50 4.06 -5.38
N LEU A 136 18.77 5.11 -5.79
CA LEU A 136 18.54 5.52 -7.17
C LEU A 136 19.50 6.62 -7.62
N GLY A 137 20.50 6.98 -6.82
CA GLY A 137 21.44 8.08 -7.10
C GLY A 137 20.76 9.45 -7.08
N VAL A 138 19.62 9.57 -6.39
CA VAL A 138 18.87 10.81 -6.27
C VAL A 138 19.29 11.53 -4.99
N VAL A 139 19.64 12.82 -5.12
CA VAL A 139 19.87 13.71 -3.98
C VAL A 139 18.52 14.02 -3.32
N TYR A 140 18.47 13.92 -2.00
CA TYR A 140 17.27 14.18 -1.22
C TYR A 140 17.65 14.77 0.14
N GLU A 141 16.71 15.46 0.76
CA GLU A 141 16.79 15.99 2.12
C GLU A 141 16.01 15.07 3.06
N ASP A 142 16.64 14.62 4.14
CA ASP A 142 15.92 14.06 5.29
C ASP A 142 15.32 15.23 6.08
N VAL A 143 14.00 15.37 6.05
CA VAL A 143 13.24 16.46 6.69
C VAL A 143 12.24 15.88 7.68
N THR A 144 11.67 16.73 8.52
CA THR A 144 10.53 16.38 9.37
C THR A 144 9.34 17.28 9.08
N VAL A 145 8.14 16.70 9.17
CA VAL A 145 6.87 17.41 9.16
C VAL A 145 6.36 17.43 10.60
N ALA A 146 6.26 18.63 11.19
CA ALA A 146 5.75 18.78 12.54
C ALA A 146 4.24 18.47 12.58
N THR A 147 3.81 17.64 13.53
CA THR A 147 2.41 17.30 13.76
C THR A 147 2.10 17.36 15.25
N GLU A 148 0.82 17.29 15.63
CA GLU A 148 0.40 17.22 17.03
C GLU A 148 0.94 15.99 17.77
N VAL A 149 1.26 14.90 17.04
CA VAL A 149 1.82 13.67 17.60
C VAL A 149 3.34 13.75 17.72
N GLY A 150 3.99 14.64 16.97
CA GLY A 150 5.43 14.87 16.94
C GLY A 150 5.99 15.04 15.52
N GLU A 151 7.32 15.04 15.43
CA GLU A 151 8.06 15.19 14.17
C GLU A 151 7.97 13.93 13.30
N MET A 152 7.24 14.02 12.17
CA MET A 152 7.08 12.93 11.21
C MET A 152 8.23 12.93 10.19
N PRO A 153 9.08 11.89 10.12
CA PRO A 153 10.17 11.84 9.15
C PRO A 153 9.67 11.77 7.70
N ALA A 154 10.23 12.60 6.83
CA ALA A 154 9.94 12.61 5.41
C ALA A 154 11.21 12.69 4.56
N TRP A 155 11.10 12.31 3.28
CA TRP A 155 12.15 12.58 2.29
C TRP A 155 11.65 13.64 1.33
N HIS A 156 12.36 14.76 1.27
CA HIS A 156 12.10 15.81 0.32
C HIS A 156 13.08 15.68 -0.85
N ILE A 157 12.56 15.57 -2.06
CA ILE A 157 13.31 15.59 -3.31
C ILE A 157 12.93 16.90 -4.01
N PRO A 158 13.88 17.83 -4.21
CA PRO A 158 13.58 19.11 -4.83
C PRO A 158 13.18 18.93 -6.31
N PRO A 159 12.43 19.89 -6.89
CA PRO A 159 12.16 19.94 -8.32
C PRO A 159 13.48 19.94 -9.10
N THR A 160 13.48 19.40 -10.32
CA THR A 160 14.71 19.29 -11.11
C THR A 160 15.13 20.61 -11.76
N GLY A 161 14.18 21.54 -11.97
CA GLY A 161 14.39 22.76 -12.75
C GLY A 161 14.62 22.51 -14.25
N GLU A 162 14.44 21.27 -14.71
CA GLU A 162 14.62 20.89 -16.12
C GLU A 162 13.34 21.12 -16.95
N VAL A 163 12.19 21.22 -16.29
CA VAL A 163 10.89 21.47 -16.90
C VAL A 163 10.35 22.80 -16.37
N PRO A 164 10.14 23.81 -17.22
CA PRO A 164 9.64 25.12 -16.80
C PRO A 164 8.31 25.05 -16.04
N ASP A 165 8.12 25.98 -15.10
CA ASP A 165 6.89 26.19 -14.34
C ASP A 165 6.45 24.97 -13.51
N ARG A 166 7.42 24.19 -13.04
CA ARG A 166 7.20 23.01 -12.17
C ARG A 166 7.74 23.16 -10.77
N GLU A 167 8.57 24.17 -10.55
CA GLU A 167 9.32 24.40 -9.32
C GLU A 167 8.41 24.76 -8.14
N ASP A 168 7.22 25.31 -8.43
CA ASP A 168 6.21 25.68 -7.43
C ASP A 168 5.33 24.50 -6.98
N THR A 169 5.48 23.32 -7.57
CA THR A 169 4.59 22.18 -7.38
C THR A 169 5.27 21.02 -6.66
N LEU A 170 4.58 20.45 -5.67
CA LEU A 170 5.04 19.31 -4.89
C LEU A 170 4.07 18.13 -4.96
N VAL A 171 4.59 16.91 -5.20
CA VAL A 171 3.82 15.67 -5.03
C VAL A 171 4.04 15.12 -3.62
N ILE A 172 3.00 15.08 -2.79
CA ILE A 172 3.03 14.47 -1.46
C ILE A 172 2.66 12.99 -1.57
N VAL A 173 3.61 12.12 -1.25
CA VAL A 173 3.51 10.67 -1.45
C VAL A 173 3.27 9.96 -0.13
N VAL A 174 2.12 9.30 0.00
CA VAL A 174 1.60 8.70 1.24
C VAL A 174 1.52 7.17 1.11
N HIS A 175 2.35 6.48 1.90
CA HIS A 175 2.42 5.01 1.86
C HIS A 175 1.16 4.32 2.43
N GLY A 176 1.05 3.00 2.26
CA GLY A 176 -0.08 2.22 2.78
C GLY A 176 0.08 1.75 4.22
N HIS A 177 -0.94 1.07 4.75
CA HIS A 177 -0.89 0.37 6.03
C HIS A 177 0.21 -0.69 6.02
N GLY A 178 1.08 -0.70 7.03
CA GLY A 178 2.25 -1.60 7.04
C GLY A 178 3.32 -1.28 6.00
N GLY A 179 3.15 -0.20 5.22
CA GLY A 179 4.11 0.30 4.25
C GLY A 179 5.20 1.17 4.88
N GLN A 180 6.13 1.59 4.04
CA GLN A 180 7.21 2.53 4.37
C GLN A 180 7.39 3.47 3.18
N ARG A 181 8.05 4.61 3.37
CA ARG A 181 8.39 5.56 2.28
C ARG A 181 9.07 4.89 1.07
N SER A 182 9.90 3.87 1.32
CA SER A 182 10.59 3.09 0.29
C SER A 182 9.65 2.36 -0.70
N GLN A 183 8.42 2.06 -0.29
CA GLN A 183 7.38 1.47 -1.15
C GLN A 183 7.17 2.26 -2.44
N ALA A 184 7.29 3.59 -2.35
CA ALA A 184 6.99 4.47 -3.44
C ALA A 184 8.22 4.81 -4.32
N LEU A 185 9.43 4.37 -3.94
CA LEU A 185 10.66 4.73 -4.67
C LEU A 185 10.68 4.26 -6.12
N ARG A 186 9.93 3.20 -6.47
CA ARG A 186 9.85 2.73 -7.86
C ARG A 186 9.18 3.70 -8.82
N MET A 187 8.38 4.65 -8.29
CA MET A 187 7.81 5.75 -9.08
C MET A 187 8.68 7.01 -9.05
N LEU A 188 9.74 7.06 -8.23
CA LEU A 188 10.60 8.25 -8.13
C LEU A 188 11.22 8.65 -9.48
N PRO A 189 11.69 7.74 -10.36
CA PRO A 189 12.18 8.12 -11.68
C PRO A 189 11.15 8.86 -12.52
N ALA A 190 9.90 8.37 -12.56
CA ALA A 190 8.81 9.03 -13.29
C ALA A 190 8.47 10.40 -12.68
N LEU A 191 8.34 10.47 -11.35
CA LEU A 191 8.10 11.73 -10.66
C LEU A 191 9.17 12.77 -11.00
N ARG A 192 10.45 12.39 -11.00
CA ARG A 192 11.54 13.29 -11.40
C ARG A 192 11.44 13.78 -12.84
N ARG A 193 11.03 12.93 -13.78
CA ARG A 193 10.84 13.32 -15.20
C ARG A 193 9.73 14.36 -15.37
N THR A 194 8.78 14.46 -14.44
CA THR A 194 7.75 15.52 -14.48
C THR A 194 8.25 16.90 -14.04
N GLY A 195 9.46 16.99 -13.49
CA GLY A 195 10.11 18.24 -13.06
C GLY A 195 9.66 18.79 -11.71
N VAL A 196 8.55 18.31 -11.16
CA VAL A 196 7.99 18.73 -9.86
C VAL A 196 8.82 18.21 -8.68
N GLY A 197 8.72 18.87 -7.52
CA GLY A 197 9.26 18.34 -6.27
C GLY A 197 8.44 17.14 -5.77
N SER A 198 9.00 16.33 -4.88
CA SER A 198 8.24 15.28 -4.19
C SER A 198 8.60 15.13 -2.72
N LEU A 199 7.60 14.85 -1.89
CA LEU A 199 7.74 14.66 -0.45
C LEU A 199 7.15 13.31 -0.05
N PHE A 200 8.02 12.37 0.32
CA PHE A 200 7.64 11.04 0.77
C PHE A 200 7.46 11.08 2.28
N VAL A 201 6.21 11.11 2.73
CA VAL A 201 5.86 11.33 4.14
C VAL A 201 5.67 10.01 4.89
N THR A 202 5.83 10.06 6.21
CA THR A 202 5.20 9.11 7.13
C THR A 202 3.98 9.76 7.79
N PHE A 203 3.08 8.94 8.33
CA PHE A 203 1.97 9.38 9.18
C PHE A 203 2.00 8.63 10.52
N ARG A 204 1.22 9.12 11.49
CA ARG A 204 1.14 8.59 12.86
C ARG A 204 0.99 7.08 12.90
N ASN A 205 1.66 6.46 13.87
CA ASN A 205 1.66 5.01 14.12
C ASN A 205 2.33 4.14 13.03
N ALA A 206 2.80 4.73 11.91
CA ALA A 206 3.58 4.02 10.91
C ALA A 206 4.97 3.61 11.42
N HIS A 207 5.66 2.78 10.64
CA HIS A 207 7.03 2.41 10.96
C HIS A 207 7.97 3.62 10.87
N GLY A 208 8.71 3.89 11.94
CA GLY A 208 9.65 5.01 12.02
C GLY A 208 9.00 6.37 12.31
N ALA A 209 7.68 6.41 12.51
CA ALA A 209 6.94 7.63 12.84
C ALA A 209 6.58 7.68 14.34
N PRO A 210 6.36 8.89 14.89
CA PRO A 210 5.68 9.08 16.18
C PRO A 210 4.40 8.26 16.32
N LYS A 211 4.11 7.84 17.56
CA LYS A 211 2.94 7.04 17.89
C LYS A 211 2.01 7.82 18.80
N THR A 212 0.71 7.71 18.55
CA THR A 212 -0.31 8.16 19.51
C THR A 212 -0.26 7.27 20.75
N ARG A 213 -0.89 7.72 21.84
CA ARG A 213 -0.93 6.98 23.11
C ARG A 213 -1.44 5.54 22.96
N THR A 214 -2.41 5.31 22.08
CA THR A 214 -2.99 3.97 21.84
C THR A 214 -2.22 3.17 20.80
N GLY A 215 -1.48 3.86 19.91
CA GLY A 215 -0.81 3.26 18.76
C GLY A 215 -1.79 2.72 17.71
N PHE A 216 -3.03 3.19 17.71
CA PHE A 216 -4.08 2.72 16.81
C PHE A 216 -4.26 3.65 15.61
N HIS A 217 -4.43 3.05 14.44
CA HIS A 217 -4.85 3.74 13.24
C HIS A 217 -6.35 4.03 13.25
N THR A 218 -6.70 5.16 12.64
CA THR A 218 -8.07 5.60 12.37
C THR A 218 -8.39 5.52 10.88
N LEU A 219 -7.71 4.59 10.19
CA LEU A 219 -8.02 4.13 8.83
C LEU A 219 -8.10 5.26 7.79
N GLY A 220 -7.50 6.42 8.06
CA GLY A 220 -7.56 7.59 7.20
C GLY A 220 -8.21 8.83 7.82
N ASP A 221 -8.83 8.79 8.99
CA ASP A 221 -9.42 9.99 9.62
C ASP A 221 -8.34 10.86 10.27
N GLU A 222 -7.79 10.45 11.41
CA GLU A 222 -6.76 11.24 12.09
C GLU A 222 -5.44 11.27 11.29
N GLU A 223 -5.12 10.21 10.55
CA GLU A 223 -3.95 10.20 9.65
C GLU A 223 -4.02 11.31 8.58
N ALA A 224 -5.22 11.80 8.22
CA ALA A 224 -5.37 12.87 7.23
C ALA A 224 -4.78 14.20 7.73
N GLU A 225 -4.81 14.44 9.04
CA GLU A 225 -4.20 15.62 9.66
C GLU A 225 -2.67 15.67 9.42
N ASP A 226 -2.02 14.51 9.34
CA ASP A 226 -0.59 14.44 9.04
C ASP A 226 -0.29 14.82 7.59
N VAL A 227 -1.23 14.56 6.66
CA VAL A 227 -1.16 15.03 5.27
C VAL A 227 -1.43 16.54 5.20
N VAL A 228 -2.37 17.06 6.00
CA VAL A 228 -2.62 18.50 6.12
C VAL A 228 -1.39 19.22 6.66
N ALA A 229 -0.71 18.66 7.66
CA ALA A 229 0.57 19.17 8.15
C ALA A 229 1.66 19.14 7.06
N ALA A 230 1.69 18.11 6.21
CA ALA A 230 2.61 18.06 5.08
C ALA A 230 2.30 19.14 4.01
N LEU A 231 1.03 19.49 3.80
CA LEU A 231 0.64 20.62 2.96
C LEU A 231 1.11 21.95 3.57
N ASP A 232 0.99 22.12 4.88
CA ASP A 232 1.49 23.33 5.57
C ASP A 232 3.02 23.43 5.51
N TRP A 233 3.72 22.30 5.69
CA TRP A 233 5.17 22.22 5.48
C TRP A 233 5.55 22.63 4.05
N ALA A 234 4.81 22.14 3.04
CA ALA A 234 5.07 22.47 1.64
C ALA A 234 4.87 23.97 1.37
N ARG A 235 3.78 24.55 1.88
CA ARG A 235 3.53 25.99 1.84
C ARG A 235 4.68 26.78 2.48
N ALA A 236 5.13 26.37 3.66
CA ALA A 236 6.23 27.03 4.38
C ALA A 236 7.58 26.92 3.64
N LYS A 237 7.81 25.82 2.90
CA LYS A 237 8.98 25.62 2.04
C LYS A 237 8.93 26.46 0.75
N GLY A 238 7.77 27.06 0.43
CA GLY A 238 7.60 27.95 -0.72
C GLY A 238 6.87 27.32 -1.92
N TYR A 239 6.32 26.11 -1.79
CA TYR A 239 5.46 25.54 -2.83
C TYR A 239 4.13 26.28 -2.91
N GLY A 240 3.61 26.45 -4.12
CA GLY A 240 2.34 27.13 -4.42
C GLY A 240 1.15 26.19 -4.57
N ARG A 241 1.40 24.91 -4.88
CA ARG A 241 0.36 23.89 -5.04
C ARG A 241 0.89 22.48 -4.81
N ALA A 242 -0.01 21.52 -4.58
CA ALA A 242 0.32 20.13 -4.38
C ALA A 242 -0.52 19.16 -5.22
N LEU A 243 0.08 18.01 -5.54
CA LEU A 243 -0.66 16.79 -5.87
C LEU A 243 -0.51 15.80 -4.72
N LEU A 244 -1.55 15.02 -4.46
CA LEU A 244 -1.49 13.95 -3.47
C LEU A 244 -1.36 12.60 -4.16
N TYR A 245 -0.50 11.72 -3.65
CA TYR A 245 -0.31 10.38 -4.19
C TYR A 245 -0.39 9.33 -3.08
N GLY A 246 -1.50 8.59 -3.02
CA GLY A 246 -1.76 7.62 -1.96
C GLY A 246 -1.75 6.15 -2.42
N PHE A 247 -1.13 5.27 -1.64
CA PHE A 247 -1.14 3.81 -1.84
C PHE A 247 -2.02 3.12 -0.81
N SER A 248 -2.95 2.25 -1.21
CA SER A 248 -3.75 1.45 -0.26
C SER A 248 -4.45 2.34 0.78
N MET A 249 -4.21 2.15 2.08
CA MET A 249 -4.69 3.04 3.13
C MET A 249 -4.27 4.51 2.90
N GLY A 250 -3.05 4.77 2.40
CA GLY A 250 -2.62 6.12 2.05
C GLY A 250 -3.51 6.78 1.00
N GLY A 251 -4.14 5.99 0.13
CA GLY A 251 -5.18 6.46 -0.79
C GLY A 251 -6.44 6.95 -0.08
N ASN A 252 -6.86 6.27 1.00
CA ASN A 252 -7.94 6.76 1.85
C ASN A 252 -7.53 8.05 2.57
N VAL A 253 -6.34 8.06 3.17
CA VAL A 253 -5.78 9.19 3.93
C VAL A 253 -5.77 10.47 3.09
N VAL A 254 -5.25 10.41 1.85
CA VAL A 254 -5.21 11.60 0.98
C VAL A 254 -6.60 12.08 0.58
N LEU A 255 -7.56 11.18 0.37
CA LEU A 255 -8.95 11.56 0.08
C LEU A 255 -9.66 12.13 1.32
N SER A 256 -9.37 11.61 2.50
CA SER A 256 -9.85 12.15 3.78
C SER A 256 -9.32 13.55 4.04
N ALA A 257 -8.06 13.84 3.70
CA ALA A 257 -7.49 15.18 3.82
C ALA A 257 -8.24 16.23 2.98
N LEU A 258 -8.89 15.81 1.87
CA LEU A 258 -9.68 16.69 1.01
C LEU A 258 -11.13 16.91 1.51
N ARG A 259 -11.52 16.31 2.64
CA ARG A 259 -12.85 16.49 3.21
C ARG A 259 -13.01 17.90 3.79
N SER A 260 -14.26 18.36 3.84
CA SER A 260 -14.63 19.68 4.37
C SER A 260 -14.16 19.93 5.81
N LYS A 261 -13.94 18.88 6.62
CA LYS A 261 -13.37 18.96 7.97
C LYS A 261 -12.01 19.67 7.99
N HIS A 262 -11.22 19.57 6.91
CA HIS A 262 -9.89 20.14 6.80
C HIS A 262 -9.83 21.39 5.91
N ALA A 263 -10.98 21.90 5.46
CA ALA A 263 -11.03 23.10 4.64
C ALA A 263 -11.04 24.37 5.52
N PRO A 264 -10.37 25.47 5.10
CA PRO A 264 -9.50 25.56 3.92
C PRO A 264 -8.18 24.82 4.12
N LEU A 265 -7.66 24.21 3.03
CA LEU A 265 -6.36 23.55 3.06
C LEU A 265 -5.22 24.58 3.10
N PRO A 266 -4.08 24.28 3.75
CA PRO A 266 -2.92 25.18 3.77
C PRO A 266 -2.37 25.45 2.37
N LEU A 267 -2.46 24.48 1.47
CA LEU A 267 -1.94 24.55 0.11
C LEU A 267 -2.99 24.00 -0.88
N PRO A 268 -3.24 24.66 -2.02
CA PRO A 268 -4.16 24.16 -3.03
C PRO A 268 -3.75 22.77 -3.53
N VAL A 269 -4.67 21.82 -3.49
CA VAL A 269 -4.47 20.48 -4.09
C VAL A 269 -5.11 20.46 -5.47
N VAL A 270 -4.29 20.23 -6.50
CA VAL A 270 -4.70 20.33 -7.91
C VAL A 270 -4.95 18.95 -8.56
N GLY A 271 -4.59 17.86 -7.90
CA GLY A 271 -4.82 16.51 -8.40
C GLY A 271 -4.49 15.42 -7.38
N VAL A 272 -5.04 14.23 -7.61
CA VAL A 272 -4.79 13.04 -6.77
C VAL A 272 -4.41 11.85 -7.63
N MET A 273 -3.40 11.10 -7.20
CA MET A 273 -3.01 9.81 -7.75
C MET A 273 -3.28 8.73 -6.71
N LEU A 274 -3.86 7.60 -7.12
CA LEU A 274 -4.26 6.51 -6.23
C LEU A 274 -3.83 5.17 -6.80
N ASP A 275 -3.09 4.36 -6.02
CA ASP A 275 -2.75 2.97 -6.38
C ASP A 275 -3.36 2.00 -5.38
N CYS A 276 -4.35 1.24 -5.87
CA CYS A 276 -5.16 0.31 -5.11
C CYS A 276 -5.71 0.91 -3.79
N PRO A 277 -6.45 2.05 -3.80
CA PRO A 277 -6.89 2.72 -2.58
C PRO A 277 -7.94 1.92 -1.80
N ALA A 278 -7.98 2.07 -0.48
CA ALA A 278 -9.09 1.59 0.35
C ALA A 278 -10.20 2.66 0.37
N LEU A 279 -11.34 2.40 -0.26
CA LEU A 279 -12.39 3.41 -0.44
C LEU A 279 -13.60 3.17 0.47
N ASP A 280 -13.87 1.90 0.81
CA ASP A 280 -14.84 1.50 1.84
C ASP A 280 -14.24 0.41 2.74
N TRP A 281 -13.91 0.78 3.98
CA TRP A 281 -13.35 -0.13 4.97
C TRP A 281 -14.30 -1.24 5.41
N ARG A 282 -15.62 -1.00 5.39
CA ARG A 282 -16.61 -2.02 5.75
C ARG A 282 -16.62 -3.13 4.71
N ASP A 283 -16.56 -2.77 3.43
CA ASP A 283 -16.39 -3.72 2.34
C ASP A 283 -15.04 -4.43 2.39
N VAL A 284 -13.93 -3.75 2.71
CA VAL A 284 -12.61 -4.40 2.90
C VAL A 284 -12.65 -5.45 4.00
N ILE A 285 -13.23 -5.14 5.18
CA ILE A 285 -13.32 -6.08 6.30
C ILE A 285 -14.16 -7.30 5.91
N ARG A 286 -15.32 -7.08 5.29
CA ARG A 286 -16.19 -8.16 4.80
C ARG A 286 -15.48 -9.03 3.75
N TRP A 287 -14.83 -8.40 2.77
CA TRP A 287 -14.07 -9.06 1.71
C TRP A 287 -12.98 -9.98 2.27
N GLN A 288 -12.21 -9.47 3.24
CA GLN A 288 -11.18 -10.25 3.92
C GLN A 288 -11.77 -11.44 4.69
N GLY A 289 -12.90 -11.25 5.39
CA GLY A 289 -13.61 -12.34 6.06
C GLY A 289 -14.01 -13.46 5.10
N GLN A 290 -14.60 -13.12 3.95
CA GLN A 290 -14.98 -14.10 2.92
C GLN A 290 -13.77 -14.82 2.35
N ARG A 291 -12.68 -14.09 2.11
CA ARG A 291 -11.43 -14.65 1.60
C ARG A 291 -10.80 -15.68 2.54
N PHE A 292 -10.98 -15.55 3.85
CA PHE A 292 -10.54 -16.53 4.84
C PHE A 292 -11.57 -17.67 5.07
N GLY A 293 -12.58 -17.78 4.23
CA GLY A 293 -13.52 -18.91 4.19
C GLY A 293 -14.83 -18.67 4.92
N LEU A 294 -15.13 -17.45 5.39
CA LEU A 294 -16.43 -17.16 5.98
C LEU A 294 -17.52 -17.07 4.90
N PRO A 295 -18.64 -17.79 5.04
CA PRO A 295 -19.82 -17.58 4.18
C PRO A 295 -20.29 -16.12 4.21
N ALA A 296 -20.88 -15.64 3.11
CA ALA A 296 -21.18 -14.21 2.92
C ALA A 296 -21.98 -13.57 4.08
N LEU A 297 -23.06 -14.24 4.53
CA LEU A 297 -23.86 -13.77 5.66
C LEU A 297 -23.05 -13.69 6.95
N MET A 298 -22.19 -14.69 7.21
CA MET A 298 -21.34 -14.70 8.39
C MET A 298 -20.28 -13.62 8.34
N ALA A 299 -19.64 -13.43 7.17
CA ALA A 299 -18.67 -12.36 6.96
C ALA A 299 -19.28 -10.97 7.20
N GLN A 300 -20.56 -10.78 6.86
CA GLN A 300 -21.28 -9.54 7.16
C GLN A 300 -21.44 -9.31 8.67
N HIS A 301 -21.83 -10.32 9.44
CA HIS A 301 -21.96 -10.21 10.89
C HIS A 301 -20.61 -9.99 11.57
N THR A 302 -19.58 -10.73 11.15
CA THR A 302 -18.20 -10.55 11.65
C THR A 302 -17.70 -9.15 11.32
N ALA A 303 -17.94 -8.64 10.11
CA ALA A 303 -17.52 -7.30 9.72
C ALA A 303 -18.18 -6.22 10.58
N ARG A 304 -19.48 -6.32 10.87
CA ARG A 304 -20.18 -5.41 11.79
C ARG A 304 -19.59 -5.44 13.20
N PHE A 305 -19.23 -6.62 13.69
CA PHE A 305 -18.61 -6.75 15.01
C PHE A 305 -17.18 -6.19 15.03
N VAL A 306 -16.37 -6.46 14.00
CA VAL A 306 -15.03 -5.86 13.83
C VAL A 306 -15.15 -4.34 13.80
N GLN A 307 -16.09 -3.81 13.01
CA GLN A 307 -16.36 -2.38 12.94
C GLN A 307 -16.67 -1.79 14.32
N ALA A 308 -17.62 -2.38 15.07
CA ALA A 308 -17.97 -1.92 16.41
C ALA A 308 -16.77 -1.98 17.38
N LEU A 309 -15.94 -3.02 17.28
CA LEU A 309 -14.75 -3.16 18.10
C LEU A 309 -13.66 -2.14 17.74
N VAL A 310 -13.45 -1.87 16.45
CA VAL A 310 -12.52 -0.84 15.96
C VAL A 310 -12.99 0.53 16.45
N THR A 311 -14.26 0.89 16.23
CA THR A 311 -14.87 2.13 16.74
C THR A 311 -14.70 2.26 18.25
N TYR A 312 -14.97 1.21 19.02
CA TYR A 312 -14.79 1.23 20.47
C TYR A 312 -13.33 1.45 20.91
N ARG A 313 -12.37 0.89 20.18
CA ARG A 313 -10.94 0.91 20.57
C ARG A 313 -10.19 2.15 20.09
N SER A 314 -10.47 2.64 18.89
CA SER A 314 -9.77 3.79 18.29
C SER A 314 -10.62 5.05 18.21
N GLY A 315 -11.92 4.97 18.49
CA GLY A 315 -12.84 6.09 18.23
C GLY A 315 -13.23 6.24 16.76
N GLN A 316 -12.87 5.28 15.89
CA GLN A 316 -13.08 5.40 14.46
C GLN A 316 -14.54 5.60 14.07
N ASP A 317 -14.79 6.68 13.34
CA ASP A 317 -15.99 6.83 12.51
C ASP A 317 -15.72 6.31 11.10
N PHE A 318 -16.42 5.25 10.70
CA PHE A 318 -16.27 4.66 9.38
C PHE A 318 -16.97 5.49 8.29
N ASP A 319 -17.92 6.37 8.63
CA ASP A 319 -18.57 7.25 7.66
C ASP A 319 -17.67 8.43 7.28
N ALA A 320 -16.82 8.87 8.20
CA ALA A 320 -15.79 9.88 7.94
C ALA A 320 -14.77 9.43 6.87
N VAL A 321 -14.52 8.12 6.76
CA VAL A 321 -13.54 7.51 5.84
C VAL A 321 -14.16 6.73 4.68
N ASP A 322 -15.48 6.80 4.49
CA ASP A 322 -16.18 6.20 3.34
C ASP A 322 -16.04 7.11 2.12
N GLN A 323 -15.06 6.80 1.27
CA GLN A 323 -14.72 7.60 0.09
C GLN A 323 -15.68 7.33 -1.08
N LEU A 324 -16.39 6.20 -1.09
CA LEU A 324 -17.42 5.94 -2.10
C LEU A 324 -18.65 6.83 -1.86
N ALA A 325 -19.09 6.94 -0.60
CA ALA A 325 -20.19 7.83 -0.23
C ALA A 325 -19.87 9.31 -0.51
N ALA A 326 -18.59 9.68 -0.47
CA ALA A 326 -18.15 11.06 -0.70
C ALA A 326 -17.67 11.37 -2.10
N ALA A 327 -17.49 10.37 -2.97
CA ALA A 327 -17.06 10.55 -4.34
C ALA A 327 -17.84 11.65 -5.10
N PRO A 328 -19.17 11.81 -4.92
CA PRO A 328 -19.90 12.90 -5.58
C PRO A 328 -19.42 14.31 -5.21
N ARG A 329 -18.76 14.50 -4.06
CA ARG A 329 -18.24 15.79 -3.56
C ARG A 329 -16.77 16.04 -3.91
N LEU A 330 -16.15 15.16 -4.68
CA LEU A 330 -14.75 15.27 -5.08
C LEU A 330 -14.60 16.34 -6.18
N ASN A 331 -13.67 17.28 -6.04
CA ASN A 331 -13.62 18.42 -6.98
C ASN A 331 -12.29 18.51 -7.75
N VAL A 332 -11.44 17.49 -7.62
CA VAL A 332 -10.09 17.46 -8.16
C VAL A 332 -9.93 16.25 -9.10
N PRO A 333 -9.20 16.40 -10.22
CA PRO A 333 -8.89 15.27 -11.09
C PRO A 333 -8.18 14.14 -10.34
N VAL A 334 -8.49 12.89 -10.70
CA VAL A 334 -7.91 11.69 -10.10
C VAL A 334 -7.38 10.75 -11.14
N LEU A 335 -6.14 10.30 -10.96
CA LEU A 335 -5.58 9.15 -11.64
C LEU A 335 -5.63 7.93 -10.71
N LEU A 336 -6.28 6.86 -11.15
CA LEU A 336 -6.54 5.68 -10.35
C LEU A 336 -5.99 4.43 -11.04
N TRP A 337 -5.18 3.65 -10.34
CA TRP A 337 -4.82 2.28 -10.74
C TRP A 337 -5.42 1.27 -9.77
N HIS A 338 -5.94 0.16 -10.32
CA HIS A 338 -6.33 -0.98 -9.48
C HIS A 338 -6.15 -2.30 -10.21
N GLY A 339 -5.58 -3.29 -9.53
CA GLY A 339 -5.34 -4.62 -10.10
C GLY A 339 -6.53 -5.56 -9.98
N THR A 340 -6.86 -6.29 -11.05
CA THR A 340 -8.02 -7.20 -11.06
C THR A 340 -7.83 -8.46 -10.21
N ARG A 341 -6.59 -8.75 -9.81
CA ARG A 341 -6.23 -9.83 -8.87
C ARG A 341 -5.83 -9.29 -7.50
N ASP A 342 -6.20 -8.05 -7.19
CA ASP A 342 -6.13 -7.53 -5.84
C ASP A 342 -7.03 -8.38 -4.94
N ARG A 343 -6.41 -8.99 -3.93
CA ARG A 343 -7.12 -9.79 -2.95
C ARG A 343 -7.19 -9.10 -1.59
N THR A 344 -6.54 -7.95 -1.43
CA THR A 344 -6.57 -7.13 -0.22
C THR A 344 -7.77 -6.19 -0.27
N ILE A 345 -7.93 -5.49 -1.40
CA ILE A 345 -9.01 -4.54 -1.64
C ILE A 345 -9.74 -4.96 -2.90
N PRO A 346 -11.06 -5.21 -2.83
CA PRO A 346 -11.81 -5.66 -3.99
C PRO A 346 -11.82 -4.56 -5.07
N VAL A 347 -11.52 -4.95 -6.32
CA VAL A 347 -11.48 -4.04 -7.48
C VAL A 347 -12.81 -3.31 -7.70
N THR A 348 -13.92 -3.90 -7.24
CA THR A 348 -15.25 -3.30 -7.32
C THR A 348 -15.36 -1.94 -6.62
N GLN A 349 -14.51 -1.65 -5.63
CA GLN A 349 -14.46 -0.30 -5.03
C GLN A 349 -13.93 0.73 -6.02
N ALA A 350 -12.83 0.42 -6.71
CA ALA A 350 -12.27 1.29 -7.73
C ALA A 350 -13.23 1.44 -8.92
N ASP A 351 -13.85 0.34 -9.36
CA ASP A 351 -14.88 0.35 -10.41
C ASP A 351 -16.05 1.31 -10.01
N ALA A 352 -16.54 1.22 -8.77
CA ALA A 352 -17.62 2.07 -8.27
C ALA A 352 -17.22 3.55 -8.14
N PHE A 353 -15.99 3.83 -7.68
CA PHE A 353 -15.48 5.19 -7.54
C PHE A 353 -15.31 5.88 -8.90
N ALA A 354 -14.74 5.18 -9.87
CA ALA A 354 -14.62 5.68 -11.24
C ALA A 354 -16.00 5.93 -11.88
N ALA A 355 -16.95 5.02 -11.66
CA ALA A 355 -18.32 5.18 -12.14
C ALA A 355 -19.08 6.33 -11.46
N ALA A 356 -18.72 6.68 -10.23
CA ALA A 356 -19.34 7.80 -9.52
C ALA A 356 -18.90 9.17 -10.05
N ARG A 357 -17.66 9.29 -10.56
CA ARG A 357 -17.08 10.53 -11.13
C ARG A 357 -16.27 10.28 -12.40
N PRO A 358 -16.91 9.81 -13.49
CA PRO A 358 -16.23 9.54 -14.76
C PRO A 358 -15.69 10.81 -15.42
N ASP A 359 -16.17 11.98 -14.99
CA ASP A 359 -15.70 13.30 -15.41
C ASP A 359 -14.35 13.70 -14.79
N LEU A 360 -13.98 13.12 -13.65
CA LEU A 360 -12.73 13.44 -12.93
C LEU A 360 -11.75 12.27 -12.83
N VAL A 361 -12.24 11.02 -12.88
CA VAL A 361 -11.44 9.83 -12.59
C VAL A 361 -10.94 9.18 -13.88
N GLU A 362 -9.66 9.32 -14.15
CA GLU A 362 -8.94 8.50 -15.12
C GLU A 362 -8.59 7.15 -14.49
N TYR A 363 -9.25 6.09 -14.94
CA TYR A 363 -9.13 4.77 -14.33
C TYR A 363 -8.35 3.76 -15.19
N HIS A 364 -7.21 3.32 -14.67
CA HIS A 364 -6.37 2.25 -15.21
C HIS A 364 -6.63 0.94 -14.45
N ARG A 365 -7.57 0.15 -14.98
CA ARG A 365 -7.90 -1.20 -14.47
C ARG A 365 -6.89 -2.23 -14.99
N VAL A 366 -5.91 -2.60 -14.17
CA VAL A 366 -4.76 -3.41 -14.61
C VAL A 366 -5.03 -4.90 -14.47
N GLU A 367 -5.17 -5.59 -15.60
CA GLU A 367 -5.48 -7.02 -15.64
C GLU A 367 -4.35 -7.87 -15.04
N GLY A 368 -4.72 -8.77 -14.13
CA GLY A 368 -3.78 -9.70 -13.50
C GLY A 368 -2.92 -9.10 -12.38
N ALA A 369 -2.94 -7.78 -12.17
CA ALA A 369 -2.17 -7.13 -11.11
C ALA A 369 -2.73 -7.46 -9.73
N LYS A 370 -1.83 -7.69 -8.77
CA LYS A 370 -2.16 -7.85 -7.34
C LYS A 370 -2.13 -6.48 -6.65
N HIS A 371 -2.54 -6.45 -5.38
CA HIS A 371 -2.53 -5.24 -4.54
C HIS A 371 -1.19 -4.49 -4.64
N ILE A 372 -1.22 -3.23 -5.09
CA ILE A 372 -0.05 -2.34 -5.20
C ILE A 372 1.06 -2.91 -6.09
N ARG A 373 0.68 -3.72 -7.09
CA ARG A 373 1.55 -4.36 -8.10
C ARG A 373 1.21 -3.98 -9.54
N CYS A 374 0.43 -2.92 -9.74
CA CYS A 374 0.11 -2.39 -11.06
C CYS A 374 1.40 -2.01 -11.81
N TRP A 375 2.25 -1.18 -11.19
CA TRP A 375 3.56 -0.79 -11.72
C TRP A 375 4.46 -1.99 -12.05
N ASN A 376 4.42 -3.06 -11.26
CA ASN A 376 5.27 -4.23 -11.50
C ASN A 376 4.96 -4.91 -12.84
N LEU A 377 3.70 -4.94 -13.28
CA LEU A 377 3.34 -5.63 -14.51
C LEU A 377 3.81 -4.89 -15.75
N ASP A 378 3.64 -3.57 -15.74
CA ASP A 378 3.97 -2.69 -16.86
C ASP A 378 4.48 -1.33 -16.32
N PRO A 379 5.78 -1.24 -15.98
CA PRO A 379 6.38 -0.01 -15.48
C PRO A 379 6.26 1.15 -16.46
N GLU A 380 6.44 0.89 -17.75
CA GLU A 380 6.44 1.91 -18.80
C GLU A 380 5.07 2.55 -18.95
N GLN A 381 4.01 1.74 -19.05
CA GLN A 381 2.64 2.27 -19.16
C GLN A 381 2.20 3.00 -17.88
N TYR A 382 2.63 2.51 -16.71
CA TYR A 382 2.34 3.17 -15.44
C TYR A 382 3.01 4.54 -15.35
N ASP A 383 4.30 4.60 -15.64
CA ASP A 383 5.09 5.83 -15.64
C ASP A 383 4.53 6.83 -16.66
N PHE A 384 4.17 6.36 -17.87
CA PHE A 384 3.56 7.19 -18.91
C PHE A 384 2.23 7.82 -18.45
N ALA A 385 1.36 7.05 -17.80
CA ALA A 385 0.09 7.57 -17.28
C ALA A 385 0.31 8.59 -16.16
N LEU A 386 1.26 8.33 -15.25
CA LEU A 386 1.64 9.26 -14.19
C LEU A 386 2.15 10.59 -14.76
N GLU A 387 3.12 10.52 -15.67
CA GLU A 387 3.73 11.70 -16.29
C GLU A 387 2.69 12.51 -17.09
N GLY A 388 1.87 11.81 -17.88
CA GLY A 388 0.82 12.43 -18.66
C GLY A 388 -0.22 13.15 -17.79
N PHE A 389 -0.58 12.59 -16.63
CA PHE A 389 -1.51 13.22 -15.70
C PHE A 389 -0.94 14.48 -15.07
N VAL A 390 0.31 14.45 -14.58
CA VAL A 390 0.97 15.64 -14.04
C VAL A 390 1.11 16.73 -15.12
N SER A 391 1.43 16.35 -16.36
CA SER A 391 1.50 17.27 -17.49
C SER A 391 0.15 17.93 -17.79
N ARG A 392 -0.96 17.17 -17.78
CA ARG A 392 -2.31 17.71 -18.02
C ARG A 392 -2.80 18.66 -16.92
N ILE A 393 -2.44 18.40 -15.66
CA ILE A 393 -2.89 19.22 -14.52
C ILE A 393 -2.11 20.52 -14.40
N LEU A 394 -0.83 20.51 -14.75
CA LEU A 394 0.01 21.69 -14.76
C LEU A 394 0.40 21.94 -16.23
N PRO A 395 -0.49 22.49 -17.06
CA PRO A 395 -0.11 22.88 -18.41
C PRO A 395 1.04 23.90 -18.31
N ALA A 396 2.04 23.77 -19.20
CA ALA A 396 3.03 24.82 -19.34
C ALA A 396 2.31 26.10 -19.76
N GLU A 397 2.63 27.24 -19.16
CA GLU A 397 2.14 28.52 -19.69
C GLU A 397 2.63 28.62 -21.13
N GLN A 398 1.70 28.68 -22.08
CA GLN A 398 2.07 29.01 -23.44
C GLN A 398 2.65 30.42 -23.39
N GLN A 399 3.97 30.53 -23.56
CA GLN A 399 4.63 31.82 -23.77
C GLN A 399 3.84 32.53 -24.86
N GLY A 400 3.21 33.64 -24.46
CA GLY A 400 2.26 34.35 -25.30
C GLY A 400 2.80 34.54 -26.70
N GLU A 401 1.98 34.19 -27.69
CA GLU A 401 2.14 34.69 -29.04
C GLU A 401 2.26 36.21 -28.95
N GLN A 402 3.50 36.71 -29.07
CA GLN A 402 3.75 38.07 -29.49
C GLN A 402 3.21 38.18 -30.92
N HIS A 403 1.91 38.47 -31.04
CA HIS A 403 1.39 39.08 -32.25
C HIS A 403 1.61 40.58 -32.11
N ALA A 404 2.66 40.99 -32.84
CA ALA A 404 3.03 42.36 -33.13
C ALA A 404 1.93 43.14 -33.86
#